data_AF-A0A250XMM7-F1
#
_entry.id   AF-A0A250XMM7-F1
#
_cell.length_a   1.000
_cell.length_b   1.000
_cell.length_c   1.000
_cell.angle_alpha   90.00
_cell.angle_beta   90.00
_cell.angle_gamma   90.00
#
_symmetry.space_group_name_H-M   'P 1'
#
loop_
_entity.id
_entity.type
_entity.pdbx_description
1 polymer ?
#
loop_
_entity_poly.entity_id
_entity_poly.type
_entity_poly.pdbx_seq_one_letter_code
_entity_poly.pdbx_strand_id
1 'polypeptide(L)'
;MIFKDNYGQVIDREHDCISQDPVIITITDTCPCVKPDNQYSNKRWCCGDMNHFDLGVWAFKQMADPGKGVIGIKYRPVSCPANQSATAGSSSSSSSHDVGSSLSSGGESSKVSEMGGHP
;
A
#
# COMPACT_ATOMS: atom_id res chain seq x y z
N MET A 1 -6.27 8.07 20.90
CA MET A 1 -7.47 8.39 20.14
C MET A 1 -8.61 7.56 20.67
N ILE A 2 -9.80 8.14 20.77
CA ILE A 2 -11.05 7.42 21.09
C ILE A 2 -11.73 7.03 19.79
N PHE A 3 -12.12 5.77 19.63
CA PHE A 3 -12.80 5.25 18.43
C PHE A 3 -13.83 4.16 18.78
N LYS A 4 -14.77 3.88 17.86
CA LYS A 4 -15.85 2.92 18.04
C LYS A 4 -15.70 1.76 17.07
N ASP A 5 -15.61 0.53 17.55
CA ASP A 5 -15.47 -0.66 16.70
C ASP A 5 -16.77 -1.07 15.96
N ASN A 6 -16.69 -2.13 15.14
CA ASN A 6 -17.84 -2.62 14.38
C ASN A 6 -18.95 -3.25 15.25
N TYR A 7 -18.70 -3.51 16.54
CA TYR A 7 -19.71 -3.98 17.50
C TYR A 7 -20.30 -2.85 18.33
N GLY A 8 -19.82 -1.64 18.09
CA GLY A 8 -20.27 -0.43 18.73
C GLY A 8 -19.66 -0.15 20.09
N GLN A 9 -18.62 -0.88 20.49
CA GLN A 9 -17.86 -0.58 21.69
C GLN A 9 -17.00 0.66 21.43
N VAL A 10 -17.07 1.63 22.34
CA VAL A 10 -16.16 2.78 22.38
C VAL A 10 -14.89 2.37 23.13
N ILE A 11 -13.75 2.63 22.51
CA ILE A 11 -12.42 2.26 23.02
C ILE A 11 -11.57 3.52 23.07
N ASP A 12 -11.02 3.80 24.25
CA ASP A 12 -10.04 4.86 24.45
C ASP A 12 -8.62 4.29 24.41
N ARG A 13 -7.80 4.84 23.50
CA ARG A 13 -6.38 4.55 23.32
C ARG A 13 -5.57 5.84 23.17
N GLU A 14 -5.96 6.92 23.85
CA GLU A 14 -5.23 8.21 23.81
C GLU A 14 -3.82 8.15 24.32
N HIS A 15 -3.56 7.32 25.33
CA HIS A 15 -2.26 7.25 25.98
C HIS A 15 -1.53 5.93 25.76
N ASP A 16 -1.94 5.15 24.75
CA ASP A 16 -1.39 3.82 24.47
C ASP A 16 -0.31 3.82 23.38
N CYS A 17 -0.10 4.94 22.68
CA CYS A 17 0.99 5.07 21.73
C CYS A 17 2.31 5.34 22.47
N ILE A 18 3.35 4.57 22.15
CA ILE A 18 4.69 4.74 22.74
C ILE A 18 5.52 5.82 22.01
N SER A 19 5.21 6.08 20.73
CA SER A 19 5.83 7.13 19.92
C SER A 19 4.77 7.78 19.01
N GLN A 20 5.02 9.03 18.61
CA GLN A 20 4.25 9.74 17.60
C GLN A 20 4.95 9.78 16.24
N ASP A 21 6.12 9.14 16.12
CA ASP A 21 6.85 9.08 14.86
C ASP A 21 6.09 8.25 13.82
N PRO A 22 6.06 8.69 12.55
CA PRO A 22 5.35 7.96 11.50
C PRO A 22 6.07 6.66 11.15
N VAL A 23 5.31 5.56 11.07
CA VAL A 23 5.78 4.28 10.54
C VAL A 23 5.30 4.12 9.11
N ILE A 24 6.21 3.87 8.17
CA ILE A 24 5.86 3.55 6.78
C ILE A 24 5.66 2.03 6.69
N ILE A 25 4.49 1.62 6.21
CA ILE A 25 4.15 0.22 5.97
C ILE A 25 3.88 -0.02 4.48
N THR A 26 4.06 -1.25 4.04
CA THR A 26 3.61 -1.72 2.74
C THR A 26 2.48 -2.71 2.97
N ILE A 27 1.36 -2.53 2.28
CA ILE A 27 0.24 -3.46 2.34
C ILE A 27 0.61 -4.69 1.51
N THR A 28 0.70 -5.85 2.15
CA THR A 28 1.11 -7.11 1.51
C THR A 28 0.02 -8.17 1.48
N ASP A 29 -1.09 -7.97 2.20
CA ASP A 29 -2.18 -8.95 2.33
C ASP A 29 -3.53 -8.23 2.51
N THR A 30 -4.62 -8.99 2.46
CA THR A 30 -5.99 -8.54 2.69
C THR A 30 -6.48 -9.03 4.04
N CYS A 31 -7.21 -8.19 4.78
CA CYS A 31 -7.96 -8.65 5.95
C CYS A 31 -9.43 -8.91 5.57
N PRO A 32 -9.85 -10.16 5.32
CA PRO A 32 -11.23 -10.46 4.93
C PRO A 32 -12.18 -10.46 6.13
N CYS A 33 -13.42 -10.01 5.94
CA CYS A 33 -14.46 -10.04 6.99
C CYS A 33 -14.80 -11.49 7.45
N VAL A 34 -14.74 -12.47 6.53
CA VAL A 34 -14.96 -13.89 6.84
C VAL A 34 -13.63 -14.64 6.75
N LYS A 35 -13.06 -15.02 7.90
CA LYS A 35 -11.83 -15.82 8.02
C LYS A 35 -12.09 -17.05 8.89
N PRO A 36 -11.99 -18.30 8.39
CA PRO A 36 -12.46 -19.51 9.08
C PRO A 36 -12.05 -19.63 10.55
N ASP A 37 -10.77 -19.37 10.86
CA ASP A 37 -10.20 -19.60 12.19
C ASP A 37 -10.25 -18.36 13.11
N ASN A 38 -10.72 -17.20 12.63
CA ASN A 38 -10.73 -15.97 13.40
C ASN A 38 -11.90 -15.03 13.05
N GLN A 39 -13.06 -15.63 12.78
CA GLN A 39 -14.23 -14.89 12.29
C GLN A 39 -14.68 -13.77 13.23
N TYR A 40 -14.57 -13.97 14.54
CA TYR A 40 -14.99 -12.96 15.52
C TYR A 40 -14.10 -11.71 15.48
N SER A 41 -12.77 -11.87 15.50
CA SER A 41 -11.85 -10.73 15.42
C SER A 41 -11.94 -10.01 14.08
N ASN A 42 -11.98 -10.76 12.97
CA ASN A 42 -12.06 -10.15 11.64
C ASN A 42 -13.40 -9.45 11.39
N LYS A 43 -14.51 -9.97 11.90
CA LYS A 43 -15.80 -9.25 11.85
C LYS A 43 -15.76 -7.95 12.65
N ARG A 44 -14.97 -7.88 13.73
CA ARG A 44 -14.85 -6.69 14.56
C ARG A 44 -14.02 -5.59 13.91
N TRP A 45 -12.94 -5.96 13.23
CA TRP A 45 -11.93 -5.00 12.76
C TRP A 45 -11.87 -4.83 11.25
N CYS A 46 -12.07 -5.91 10.50
CA CYS A 46 -11.90 -5.94 9.05
C CYS A 46 -13.24 -5.94 8.29
N CYS A 47 -14.30 -5.53 8.98
CA CYS A 47 -15.66 -5.51 8.46
C CYS A 47 -16.37 -4.23 8.91
N GLY A 48 -17.35 -3.80 8.13
CA GLY A 48 -18.06 -2.55 8.34
C GLY A 48 -17.35 -1.36 7.71
N ASP A 49 -17.67 -0.17 8.20
CA ASP A 49 -17.29 1.10 7.55
C ASP A 49 -16.03 1.75 8.16
N MET A 50 -15.35 1.07 9.10
CA MET A 50 -14.08 1.54 9.66
C MET A 50 -12.91 1.05 8.82
N ASN A 51 -12.06 1.99 8.38
CA ASN A 51 -10.77 1.63 7.80
C ASN A 51 -9.85 1.00 8.86
N HIS A 52 -9.31 -0.16 8.56
CA HIS A 52 -8.46 -0.93 9.47
C HIS A 52 -7.21 -1.46 8.76
N PHE A 53 -6.07 -1.39 9.45
CA PHE A 53 -4.83 -2.05 9.04
C PHE A 53 -4.52 -3.16 10.05
N ASP A 54 -4.51 -4.40 9.56
CA ASP A 54 -3.96 -5.52 10.32
C ASP A 54 -2.43 -5.50 10.16
N LEU A 55 -1.74 -5.11 11.21
CA LEU A 55 -0.31 -4.84 11.17
C LEU A 55 0.49 -6.05 11.62
N GLY A 56 1.56 -6.33 10.89
CA GLY A 56 2.60 -7.23 11.40
C GLY A 56 3.12 -6.76 12.76
N VAL A 57 3.40 -7.71 13.66
CA VAL A 57 3.79 -7.44 15.05
C VAL A 57 4.97 -6.46 15.18
N TRP A 58 5.90 -6.47 14.22
CA TRP A 58 7.06 -5.57 14.19
C TRP A 58 6.69 -4.10 13.92
N ALA A 59 5.72 -3.86 13.04
CA ALA A 59 5.21 -2.51 12.80
C ALA A 59 4.40 -2.04 14.02
N PHE A 60 3.55 -2.91 14.59
CA PHE A 60 2.76 -2.57 15.76
C PHE A 60 3.62 -2.18 16.96
N LYS A 61 4.72 -2.93 17.22
CA LYS A 61 5.67 -2.66 18.32
C LYS A 61 6.36 -1.31 18.24
N GLN A 62 6.45 -0.70 17.06
CA GLN A 62 7.00 0.65 16.92
C GLN A 62 6.00 1.72 17.38
N MET A 63 4.69 1.39 17.42
CA MET A 63 3.63 2.32 17.77
C MET A 63 3.04 2.09 19.15
N ALA A 64 2.91 0.84 19.62
CA ALA A 64 2.32 0.53 20.92
C ALA A 64 2.76 -0.83 21.47
N ASP A 65 2.47 -1.07 22.75
CA ASP A 65 2.61 -2.39 23.37
C ASP A 65 1.64 -3.40 22.69
N PRO A 66 2.13 -4.52 22.13
CA PRO A 66 1.29 -5.55 21.51
C PRO A 66 0.15 -6.07 22.40
N GLY A 67 0.30 -6.02 23.73
CA GLY A 67 -0.74 -6.40 24.69
C GLY A 67 -2.00 -5.53 24.60
N LYS A 68 -1.92 -4.34 23.98
CA LYS A 68 -3.09 -3.50 23.72
C LYS A 68 -4.00 -4.09 22.63
N GLY A 69 -3.43 -4.82 21.67
CA GLY A 69 -4.14 -5.45 20.54
C GLY A 69 -4.66 -4.50 19.46
N VAL A 70 -5.07 -3.27 19.80
CA VAL A 70 -5.56 -2.25 18.85
C VAL A 70 -5.24 -0.84 19.33
N ILE A 71 -4.92 0.06 18.39
CA ILE A 71 -4.71 1.48 18.65
C ILE A 71 -5.35 2.31 17.53
N GLY A 72 -5.67 3.57 17.84
CA GLY A 72 -6.16 4.52 16.84
C GLY A 72 -5.00 5.28 16.20
N ILE A 73 -4.94 5.29 14.87
CA ILE A 73 -3.89 5.96 14.10
C ILE A 73 -4.48 6.95 13.09
N LYS A 74 -3.65 7.88 12.63
CA LYS A 74 -3.90 8.65 11.40
C LYS A 74 -2.95 8.12 10.34
N TYR A 75 -3.41 8.05 9.10
CA TYR A 75 -2.62 7.52 8.00
C TYR A 75 -2.80 8.37 6.75
N ARG A 76 -1.83 8.27 5.84
CA ARG A 76 -1.88 8.81 4.48
C ARG A 76 -1.10 7.89 3.55
N PRO A 77 -1.53 7.71 2.29
CA PRO A 77 -0.70 7.05 1.28
C PRO A 77 0.62 7.81 1.07
N VAL A 78 1.71 7.08 0.87
CA VAL A 78 3.03 7.61 0.52
C VAL A 78 3.66 6.73 -0.55
N SER A 79 4.63 7.25 -1.29
CA SER A 79 5.43 6.43 -2.20
C SER A 79 6.19 5.36 -1.43
N CYS A 80 6.20 4.13 -1.96
CA CYS A 80 7.07 3.08 -1.42
C CYS A 80 8.54 3.56 -1.48
N PRO A 81 9.32 3.37 -0.41
CA PRO A 81 10.73 3.73 -0.43
C PRO A 81 11.45 2.94 -1.53
N ALA A 82 12.23 3.64 -2.36
CA ALA A 82 13.12 3.02 -3.32
C ALA A 82 14.09 2.12 -2.54
N ASN A 83 14.04 0.80 -2.77
CA ASN A 83 14.84 -0.27 -2.14
C ASN A 83 14.15 -1.21 -1.13
N GLN A 84 12.82 -1.28 -1.05
CA GLN A 84 12.19 -2.51 -0.56
C GLN A 84 12.10 -3.49 -1.73
N SER A 85 13.19 -4.26 -1.92
CA SER A 85 13.30 -5.28 -2.97
C SER A 85 12.03 -6.10 -3.04
N ALA A 86 11.37 -6.02 -4.19
CA ALA A 86 10.29 -6.90 -4.58
C ALA A 86 10.81 -8.35 -4.65
N THR A 87 10.79 -9.06 -3.53
CA THR A 87 10.78 -10.53 -3.52
C THR A 87 9.35 -10.99 -3.27
N ALA A 88 8.48 -10.61 -4.21
CA ALA A 88 7.28 -11.36 -4.58
C ALA A 88 6.93 -10.93 -6.01
N GLY A 89 7.67 -11.47 -6.99
CA GLY A 89 7.29 -11.47 -8.40
C GLY A 89 7.54 -10.19 -9.20
N SER A 90 8.57 -10.27 -10.06
CA SER A 90 8.62 -9.63 -11.38
C SER A 90 9.14 -8.19 -11.50
N SER A 91 10.44 -8.14 -11.83
CA SER A 91 11.08 -7.26 -12.83
C SER A 91 11.03 -5.74 -12.62
N SER A 92 11.96 -5.27 -11.79
CA SER A 92 12.50 -3.91 -11.86
C SER A 92 13.38 -3.71 -13.10
N SER A 93 12.93 -2.89 -14.05
CA SER A 93 13.84 -2.09 -14.87
C SER A 93 13.62 -0.63 -14.49
N SER A 94 14.41 -0.18 -13.53
CA SER A 94 14.51 1.22 -13.13
C SER A 94 15.75 1.81 -13.77
N SER A 95 15.56 2.73 -14.72
CA SER A 95 16.61 3.66 -15.15
C SER A 95 16.11 5.08 -14.88
N SER A 96 16.66 5.68 -13.83
CA SER A 96 16.50 7.09 -13.47
C SER A 96 17.60 7.91 -14.15
N HIS A 97 17.18 9.00 -14.81
CA HIS A 97 17.79 10.33 -15.05
C HIS A 97 19.34 10.44 -15.05
N ASP A 98 20.02 11.04 -16.04
CA ASP A 98 20.01 12.49 -16.32
C ASP A 98 20.91 12.90 -17.54
N VAL A 99 20.67 14.13 -18.05
CA VAL A 99 21.53 15.09 -18.80
C VAL A 99 22.13 14.81 -20.22
N GLY A 100 21.46 15.41 -21.23
CA GLY A 100 22.00 16.42 -22.17
C GLY A 100 23.11 16.09 -23.19
N SER A 101 22.79 16.16 -24.50
CA SER A 101 23.43 17.05 -25.51
C SER A 101 23.09 16.65 -26.97
N SER A 102 22.50 17.61 -27.70
CA SER A 102 22.73 18.01 -29.11
C SER A 102 23.01 16.97 -30.21
N LEU A 103 22.11 16.89 -31.22
CA LEU A 103 22.32 16.96 -32.69
C LEU A 103 21.11 16.29 -33.38
N SER A 104 20.20 17.06 -33.99
CA SER A 104 20.19 17.47 -35.41
C SER A 104 19.72 16.38 -36.40
N SER A 105 18.82 16.80 -37.30
CA SER A 105 18.39 16.16 -38.57
C SER A 105 17.44 14.96 -38.41
N GLY A 106 16.26 14.89 -39.00
CA GLY A 106 15.65 15.64 -40.09
C GLY A 106 14.74 14.68 -40.86
N GLY A 107 13.52 15.13 -41.19
CA GLY A 107 12.65 14.69 -42.31
C GLY A 107 12.41 13.18 -42.50
N GLU A 108 11.19 12.70 -42.32
CA GLU A 108 10.13 12.71 -43.34
C GLU A 108 9.94 11.28 -43.90
N SER A 109 8.76 10.70 -43.73
CA SER A 109 8.23 9.78 -44.75
C SER A 109 6.72 9.66 -44.62
N SER A 110 6.05 10.39 -45.50
CA SER A 110 4.64 10.19 -45.84
C SER A 110 4.51 8.97 -46.75
N LYS A 111 3.53 8.11 -46.44
CA LYS A 111 2.49 7.55 -47.34
C LYS A 111 2.91 7.07 -48.76
N VAL A 112 2.45 5.87 -49.16
CA VAL A 112 1.58 5.59 -50.35
C VAL A 112 1.63 4.10 -50.76
N SER A 113 0.49 3.65 -51.28
CA SER A 113 0.02 2.36 -51.79
C SER A 113 0.73 1.76 -53.03
N GLU A 114 0.55 0.45 -53.25
CA GLU A 114 0.62 -0.27 -54.55
C GLU A 114 -0.21 -1.58 -54.40
N MET A 115 -1.37 -1.82 -55.03
CA MET A 115 -1.77 -2.12 -56.42
C MET A 115 -1.33 -3.50 -57.01
N GLY A 116 -2.24 -4.50 -56.94
CA GLY A 116 -2.76 -5.32 -58.07
C GLY A 116 -1.91 -6.30 -58.91
N GLY A 117 -2.50 -7.48 -59.24
CA GLY A 117 -2.28 -8.27 -60.49
C GLY A 117 -1.89 -9.76 -60.29
N HIS A 118 -2.81 -10.73 -60.46
CA HIS A 118 -3.08 -11.62 -61.66
C HIS A 118 -2.01 -12.70 -61.92
N PRO A 119 -2.29 -13.84 -62.61
CA PRO A 119 -3.50 -14.26 -63.33
C PRO A 119 -4.36 -15.35 -62.66
#